data_AF-A0A535K545-F1
#
_entry.id   AF-A0A535K545-F1
#
_cell.length_a   1.000
_cell.length_b   1.000
_cell.length_c   1.000
_cell.angle_alpha   90.00
_cell.angle_beta   90.00
_cell.angle_gamma   90.00
#
_symmetry.space_group_name_H-M   'P 1'
#
loop_
_entity.id
_entity.type
_entity.pdbx_description
1 polymer ?
#
loop_
_entity_poly.entity_id
_entity_poly.type
_entity_poly.pdbx_seq_one_letter_code
_entity_poly.pdbx_strand_id
1 'polypeptide(L)'
;MRALWRLAAVAVAGAALYFAGIVNSIILEHPDRGGVGVVVVAVGAAIVLIVFALTGTGRGDAATAGSGRWPVRGTWAFVCLMSLVSLGWLASMPRQHSFDWTPYHNDAIALNECAARLVLQGQDPYTDLDLFSCYGRLAIGPDRTTPLRRGLFASDVIYPTDEELDAAWELRSRGVGTNEEFVWRPSYPALSFLFLLPVVALGWDPNYLYVACLLVAMALVIARSPGSLRPFFLTGLLGAASLTAFTVGGSSDLLYALPLAIAWMYRDRKWAALPFGLAIATKQIAWFFIPFWLIAVATERGWRAAGRDLGIATGVFAITNLPFIVHDAQAWILGILTPLVEPMFPRGSGLIFLFTNGDLPLPPSIVYAVAEVVAAIGCLVVAWRSRRTSPELGAVLAIVPLYFAWRSLFSYFFLLPLFAFAAVARMPLGELAGDRAKRLGALTIFAAPSRPV
;
A
#
# COMPACT_ATOMS: atom_id res chain seq x y z
N MET A 1 -12.60 12.52 23.43
CA MET A 1 -12.05 13.49 22.44
C MET A 1 -10.89 12.92 21.65
N ARG A 2 -9.87 12.37 22.33
CA ARG A 2 -8.68 11.80 21.67
C ARG A 2 -9.01 10.79 20.58
N ALA A 3 -10.05 9.96 20.77
CA ALA A 3 -10.51 9.01 19.75
C ALA A 3 -10.88 9.71 18.42
N LEU A 4 -11.66 10.79 18.48
CA LEU A 4 -12.04 11.57 17.31
C LEU A 4 -10.83 12.25 16.65
N TRP A 5 -9.88 12.74 17.45
CA TRP A 5 -8.63 13.32 16.93
C TRP A 5 -7.75 12.28 16.24
N ARG A 6 -7.66 11.04 16.75
CA ARG A 6 -6.94 9.95 16.09
C ARG A 6 -7.55 9.64 14.72
N LEU A 7 -8.87 9.45 14.67
CA LEU A 7 -9.59 9.16 13.43
C LEU A 7 -9.43 10.31 12.41
N ALA A 8 -9.59 11.56 12.86
CA ALA A 8 -9.41 12.73 12.02
C ALA A 8 -7.96 12.88 11.53
N ALA A 9 -6.97 12.65 12.40
CA ALA A 9 -5.55 12.69 12.02
C ALA A 9 -5.21 11.66 10.95
N VAL A 10 -5.70 10.42 11.08
CA VAL A 10 -5.51 9.38 10.06
C VAL A 10 -6.20 9.75 8.75
N ALA A 11 -7.43 10.28 8.81
CA ALA A 11 -8.15 10.73 7.62
C ALA A 11 -7.45 11.89 6.91
N VAL A 12 -7.00 12.90 7.67
CA VAL A 12 -6.24 14.05 7.15
C VAL A 12 -4.92 13.61 6.53
N ALA A 13 -4.21 12.66 7.15
CA ALA A 13 -3.01 12.07 6.55
C ALA A 13 -3.31 11.40 5.21
N GLY A 14 -4.41 10.63 5.11
CA GLY A 14 -4.85 10.04 3.84
C GLY A 14 -5.25 11.07 2.78
N ALA A 15 -5.90 12.17 3.17
CA ALA A 15 -6.18 13.28 2.26
C ALA A 15 -4.89 13.99 1.81
N ALA A 16 -3.92 14.19 2.71
CA ALA A 16 -2.62 14.76 2.36
C ALA A 16 -1.86 13.86 1.38
N LEU A 17 -1.87 12.54 1.59
CA LEU A 17 -1.32 11.58 0.65
C LEU A 17 -2.01 11.65 -0.71
N TYR A 18 -3.34 11.78 -0.75
CA TYR A 18 -4.07 11.97 -2.02
C TYR A 18 -3.55 13.15 -2.83
N PHE A 19 -3.43 14.33 -2.22
CA PHE A 19 -2.90 15.51 -2.91
C PHE A 19 -1.40 15.37 -3.25
N ALA A 20 -0.60 14.78 -2.36
CA ALA A 20 0.80 14.50 -2.64
C ALA A 20 0.96 13.57 -3.85
N GLY A 21 0.09 12.57 -3.99
CA GLY A 21 0.09 11.66 -5.12
C GLY A 21 -0.31 12.33 -6.43
N ILE A 22 -1.29 13.25 -6.42
CA ILE A 22 -1.64 14.07 -7.60
C ILE A 22 -0.43 14.91 -8.03
N VAL A 23 0.18 15.64 -7.10
CA VAL A 23 1.34 16.50 -7.40
C VAL A 23 2.52 15.65 -7.88
N ASN A 24 2.74 14.47 -7.29
CA ASN A 24 3.75 13.52 -7.73
C ASN A 24 3.53 13.10 -9.19
N SER A 25 2.30 12.73 -9.58
CA SER A 25 2.00 12.36 -10.97
C SER A 25 2.22 13.54 -11.93
N ILE A 26 1.75 14.74 -11.57
CA ILE A 26 1.95 15.95 -12.39
C ILE A 26 3.44 16.20 -12.67
N ILE A 27 4.29 16.08 -11.65
CA ILE A 27 5.74 16.31 -11.80
C ILE A 27 6.38 15.20 -12.64
N LEU A 28 5.95 13.95 -12.51
CA LEU A 28 6.49 12.86 -13.32
C LEU A 28 6.14 13.02 -14.80
N GLU A 29 4.97 13.57 -15.12
CA GLU A 29 4.54 13.87 -16.50
C GLU A 29 5.13 15.20 -17.00
N HIS A 30 5.33 16.17 -16.11
CA HIS A 30 5.80 17.52 -16.42
C HIS A 30 6.92 17.92 -15.44
N PRO A 31 8.16 17.46 -15.67
CA PRO A 31 9.28 17.69 -14.75
C PRO A 31 9.65 19.17 -14.56
N ASP A 32 9.20 20.07 -15.45
CA ASP A 32 9.35 21.52 -15.33
C ASP A 32 8.51 22.13 -14.19
N ARG A 33 7.54 21.38 -13.65
CA ARG A 33 6.65 21.84 -12.58
C ARG A 33 7.31 21.71 -11.21
N GLY A 34 7.29 22.79 -10.44
CA GLY A 34 7.65 22.76 -9.02
C GLY A 34 6.68 21.92 -8.18
N GLY A 35 7.12 21.51 -6.99
CA GLY A 35 6.28 20.78 -6.03
C GLY A 35 6.95 19.54 -5.41
N VAL A 36 8.16 19.21 -5.83
CA VAL A 36 8.94 18.07 -5.33
C VAL A 36 9.04 18.08 -3.80
N GLY A 37 9.44 19.23 -3.23
CA GLY A 37 9.51 19.41 -1.77
C GLY A 37 8.15 19.27 -1.08
N VAL A 38 7.05 19.68 -1.73
CA VAL A 38 5.69 19.54 -1.18
C VAL A 38 5.30 18.07 -1.08
N VAL A 39 5.57 17.26 -2.11
CA VAL A 39 5.29 15.81 -2.09
C VAL A 39 6.05 15.14 -0.95
N VAL A 40 7.36 15.37 -0.87
CA VAL A 40 8.25 14.76 0.12
C VAL A 40 7.83 15.12 1.54
N VAL A 41 7.58 16.41 1.80
CA VAL A 41 7.11 16.91 3.10
C VAL A 41 5.71 16.36 3.43
N ALA A 42 4.79 16.30 2.47
CA ALA A 42 3.44 15.80 2.72
C ALA A 42 3.43 14.31 3.07
N VAL A 43 4.21 13.48 2.38
CA VAL A 43 4.37 12.04 2.71
C VAL A 43 5.00 11.89 4.09
N GLY A 44 6.10 12.59 4.38
CA GLY A 44 6.74 12.57 5.70
C GLY A 44 5.82 13.04 6.83
N ALA A 45 5.08 14.13 6.62
CA ALA A 45 4.12 14.65 7.58
C ALA A 45 2.94 13.70 7.82
N ALA A 46 2.44 13.02 6.76
CA ALA A 46 1.41 12.00 6.89
C ALA A 46 1.88 10.82 7.75
N ILE A 47 3.11 10.34 7.54
CA ILE A 47 3.72 9.30 8.37
C ILE A 47 3.79 9.74 9.84
N VAL A 48 4.34 10.92 10.12
CA VAL A 48 4.46 11.46 11.48
C VAL A 48 3.09 11.62 12.15
N LEU A 49 2.11 12.17 11.43
CA LEU A 49 0.75 12.37 11.93
C LEU A 49 0.07 11.05 12.29
N ILE A 50 0.25 10.01 11.46
CA ILE A 50 -0.26 8.67 11.73
C ILE A 50 0.45 8.02 12.93
N VAL A 51 1.78 8.13 13.03
CA VAL A 51 2.54 7.65 14.19
C VAL A 51 2.03 8.30 15.48
N PHE A 52 1.79 9.61 15.45
CA PHE A 52 1.19 10.32 16.58
C PHE A 52 -0.23 9.80 16.89
N ALA A 53 -1.06 9.61 15.87
CA ALA A 53 -2.40 9.06 16.00
C ALA A 53 -2.44 7.62 16.53
N LEU A 54 -1.33 6.87 16.47
CA LEU A 54 -1.20 5.51 17.00
C LEU A 54 -0.46 5.44 18.35
N THR A 55 0.05 6.56 18.85
CA THR A 55 0.78 6.60 20.12
C THR A 55 -0.16 6.45 21.33
N GLY A 56 0.16 5.56 22.25
CA GLY A 56 -0.68 5.22 23.41
C GLY A 56 -1.53 3.97 23.21
N THR A 57 -2.24 3.55 24.26
CA THR A 57 -3.07 2.33 24.25
C THR A 57 -4.50 2.57 23.79
N GLY A 58 -4.90 3.83 23.57
CA GLY A 58 -6.28 4.22 23.24
C GLY A 58 -7.30 4.07 24.37
N ARG A 59 -6.90 3.54 25.55
CA ARG A 59 -7.83 3.23 26.64
C ARG A 59 -8.53 4.49 27.16
N GLY A 60 -9.86 4.52 27.03
CA GLY A 60 -10.69 5.62 27.53
C GLY A 60 -10.62 6.91 26.69
N ASP A 61 -10.04 6.85 25.49
CA ASP A 61 -9.89 8.02 24.63
C ASP A 61 -11.22 8.64 24.19
N ALA A 62 -12.31 7.86 24.15
CA ALA A 62 -13.66 8.37 23.96
C ALA A 62 -14.10 9.31 25.09
N ALA A 63 -13.77 8.99 26.34
CA ALA A 63 -14.22 9.72 27.53
C ALA A 63 -13.42 10.99 27.85
N THR A 64 -12.27 11.20 27.19
CA THR A 64 -11.40 12.37 27.43
C THR A 64 -12.12 13.71 27.16
N ALA A 65 -11.92 14.68 28.07
CA ALA A 65 -12.35 16.07 27.93
C ALA A 65 -11.58 16.77 26.80
N GLY A 66 -12.15 17.86 26.27
CA GLY A 66 -11.75 18.43 25.00
C GLY A 66 -11.14 19.83 25.04
N SER A 67 -10.23 20.10 24.11
CA SER A 67 -9.88 21.43 23.62
C SER A 67 -11.03 22.04 22.79
N GLY A 68 -10.87 23.30 22.34
CA GLY A 68 -11.94 24.10 21.72
C GLY A 68 -12.73 23.40 20.61
N ARG A 69 -14.05 23.64 20.56
CA ARG A 69 -15.00 23.00 19.64
C ARG A 69 -14.73 23.30 18.16
N TRP A 70 -14.23 24.50 17.86
CA TRP A 70 -14.04 25.00 16.50
C TRP A 70 -12.98 24.25 15.68
N PRO A 71 -11.75 24.00 16.19
CA PRO A 71 -10.75 23.24 15.43
C PRO A 71 -11.19 21.79 15.15
N VAL A 72 -11.89 21.14 16.09
CA VAL A 72 -12.47 19.81 15.86
C VAL A 72 -13.49 19.87 14.72
N ARG A 73 -14.38 20.86 14.74
CA ARG A 73 -15.42 21.03 13.72
C ARG A 73 -14.86 21.32 12.34
N GLY A 74 -13.87 22.21 12.22
CA GLY A 74 -13.20 22.49 10.96
C GLY A 74 -12.53 21.25 10.38
N THR A 75 -11.82 20.49 11.23
CA THR A 75 -11.17 19.25 10.81
C THR A 75 -12.18 18.22 10.31
N TRP A 76 -13.26 17.97 11.05
CA TRP A 76 -14.28 17.01 10.60
C TRP A 76 -15.09 17.49 9.40
N ALA A 77 -15.29 18.81 9.23
CA ALA A 77 -15.89 19.34 8.00
C ALA A 77 -15.02 19.02 6.77
N PHE A 78 -13.70 19.19 6.89
CA PHE A 78 -12.76 18.78 5.87
C PHE A 78 -12.79 17.27 5.60
N VAL A 79 -12.79 16.43 6.65
CA VAL A 79 -12.91 14.96 6.50
C VAL A 79 -14.22 14.57 5.81
N CYS A 80 -15.35 15.23 6.11
CA CYS A 80 -16.62 15.02 5.43
C CYS A 80 -16.53 15.40 3.95
N LEU A 81 -15.91 16.53 3.61
CA LEU A 81 -15.70 16.94 2.22
C LEU A 81 -14.88 15.89 1.45
N MET A 82 -13.76 15.43 2.02
CA MET A 82 -12.93 14.40 1.40
C MET A 82 -13.65 13.05 1.29
N SER A 83 -14.58 12.76 2.22
CA SER A 83 -15.44 11.58 2.12
C SER A 83 -16.34 11.63 0.89
N LEU A 84 -16.89 12.81 0.56
CA LEU A 84 -17.69 13.01 -0.66
C LEU A 84 -16.83 12.84 -1.92
N VAL A 85 -15.58 13.32 -1.91
CA VAL A 85 -14.60 13.10 -2.99
C VAL A 85 -14.39 11.59 -3.22
N SER A 86 -14.16 10.82 -2.15
CA SER A 86 -14.02 9.37 -2.23
C SER A 86 -15.26 8.65 -2.75
N LEU A 87 -16.46 9.09 -2.35
CA LEU A 87 -17.71 8.56 -2.90
C LEU A 87 -17.83 8.88 -4.39
N GLY A 88 -17.36 10.04 -4.84
CA GLY A 88 -17.24 10.40 -6.25
C GLY A 88 -16.35 9.42 -7.02
N TRP A 89 -15.14 9.12 -6.49
CA TRP A 89 -14.24 8.12 -7.06
C TRP A 89 -14.90 6.75 -7.21
N LEU A 90 -15.49 6.24 -6.12
CA LEU A 90 -16.17 4.93 -6.12
C LEU A 90 -17.36 4.89 -7.09
N ALA A 91 -18.17 5.96 -7.14
CA ALA A 91 -19.30 6.05 -8.06
C ALA A 91 -18.87 6.17 -9.53
N SER A 92 -17.68 6.72 -9.79
CA SER A 92 -17.12 6.85 -11.13
C SER A 92 -16.43 5.59 -11.63
N MET A 93 -16.05 4.66 -10.75
CA MET A 93 -15.29 3.45 -11.11
C MET A 93 -15.91 2.66 -12.27
N PRO A 94 -17.23 2.39 -12.33
CA PRO A 94 -17.83 1.69 -13.46
C PRO A 94 -17.91 2.52 -14.76
N ARG A 95 -17.60 3.82 -14.72
CA ARG A 95 -17.85 4.80 -15.79
C ARG A 95 -16.59 5.52 -16.27
N GLN A 96 -15.44 5.31 -15.65
CA GLN A 96 -14.19 5.92 -16.08
C GLN A 96 -13.73 5.25 -17.37
N HIS A 97 -14.25 5.68 -18.52
CA HIS A 97 -13.66 5.40 -19.82
C HIS A 97 -12.95 6.67 -20.28
N SER A 98 -11.71 6.88 -19.82
CA SER A 98 -10.86 7.93 -20.40
C SER A 98 -10.37 7.52 -21.80
N PHE A 99 -9.74 8.44 -22.54
CA PHE A 99 -9.17 8.15 -23.87
C PHE A 99 -8.11 7.02 -23.85
N ASP A 100 -7.51 6.74 -22.68
CA ASP A 100 -6.60 5.63 -22.43
C ASP A 100 -7.13 4.77 -21.26
N TRP A 101 -8.34 4.21 -21.43
CA TRP A 101 -8.90 3.29 -20.44
C TRP A 101 -8.33 1.89 -20.62
N THR A 102 -7.14 1.70 -20.08
CA THR A 102 -6.60 0.39 -19.76
C THR A 102 -6.65 0.17 -18.25
N PRO A 103 -7.03 -1.02 -17.74
CA PRO A 103 -6.95 -1.30 -16.30
C PRO A 103 -5.49 -1.41 -15.81
N TYR A 104 -4.53 -1.43 -16.74
CA TYR A 104 -3.11 -1.62 -16.47
C TYR A 104 -2.39 -0.28 -16.34
N HIS A 105 -2.44 0.32 -15.15
CA HIS A 105 -1.74 1.57 -14.87
C HIS A 105 -0.28 1.38 -14.43
N ASN A 106 0.14 0.14 -14.22
CA ASN A 106 1.51 -0.24 -13.91
C ASN A 106 1.76 -1.71 -14.28
N ASP A 107 3.04 -2.05 -14.36
CA ASP A 107 3.54 -3.38 -14.68
C ASP A 107 3.09 -4.45 -13.70
N ALA A 108 2.92 -4.11 -12.43
CA ALA A 108 2.49 -5.04 -11.40
C ALA A 108 1.09 -5.61 -11.68
N ILE A 109 0.18 -4.86 -12.32
CA ILE A 109 -1.14 -5.39 -12.68
C ILE A 109 -1.02 -6.24 -13.95
N ALA A 110 -0.43 -5.70 -15.01
CA ALA A 110 -0.30 -6.38 -16.28
C ALA A 110 0.46 -7.70 -16.15
N LEU A 111 1.65 -7.69 -15.54
CA LEU A 111 2.47 -8.89 -15.37
C LEU A 111 1.81 -9.93 -14.46
N ASN A 112 1.09 -9.52 -13.41
CA ASN A 112 0.36 -10.48 -12.57
C ASN A 112 -0.83 -11.11 -13.33
N GLU A 113 -1.53 -10.35 -14.16
CA GLU A 113 -2.56 -10.92 -15.04
C GLU A 113 -1.95 -11.88 -16.08
N CYS A 114 -0.87 -11.48 -16.74
CA CYS A 114 -0.11 -12.34 -17.65
C CYS A 114 0.29 -13.65 -16.97
N ALA A 115 0.83 -13.55 -15.75
CA ALA A 115 1.22 -14.70 -14.96
C ALA A 115 0.03 -15.61 -14.61
N ALA A 116 -1.10 -15.03 -14.22
CA ALA A 116 -2.33 -15.78 -13.95
C ALA A 116 -2.83 -16.53 -15.19
N ARG A 117 -2.76 -15.90 -16.38
CA ARG A 117 -3.11 -16.55 -17.66
C ARG A 117 -2.22 -17.74 -17.97
N LEU A 118 -0.92 -17.63 -17.73
CA LEU A 118 0.04 -18.74 -17.93
C LEU A 118 -0.26 -19.89 -16.97
N VAL A 119 -0.55 -19.61 -15.70
CA VAL A 119 -0.94 -20.65 -14.73
C VAL A 119 -2.22 -21.36 -15.17
N LEU A 120 -3.23 -20.65 -15.69
CA LEU A 120 -4.44 -21.27 -16.24
C LEU A 120 -4.16 -22.16 -17.46
N GLN A 121 -3.04 -21.95 -18.16
CA GLN A 121 -2.56 -22.76 -19.28
C GLN A 121 -1.62 -23.89 -18.84
N GLY A 122 -1.37 -24.05 -17.53
CA GLY A 122 -0.45 -25.05 -16.99
C GLY A 122 1.03 -24.71 -17.20
N GLN A 123 1.36 -23.43 -17.42
CA GLN A 123 2.71 -22.92 -17.63
C GLN A 123 3.25 -22.21 -16.39
N ASP A 124 4.58 -22.13 -16.26
CA ASP A 124 5.22 -21.44 -15.15
C ASP A 124 5.50 -19.98 -15.54
N PRO A 125 4.85 -19.00 -14.89
CA PRO A 125 5.03 -17.60 -15.25
C PRO A 125 6.42 -17.04 -14.94
N TYR A 126 7.24 -17.69 -14.12
CA TYR A 126 8.61 -17.24 -13.85
C TYR A 126 9.58 -17.60 -14.98
N THR A 127 9.27 -18.61 -15.80
CA THR A 127 10.10 -19.05 -16.93
C THR A 127 9.48 -18.69 -18.28
N ASP A 128 8.16 -18.78 -18.40
CA ASP A 128 7.46 -18.79 -19.68
C ASP A 128 6.86 -17.43 -20.07
N LEU A 129 6.97 -16.42 -19.20
CA LEU A 129 6.40 -15.10 -19.47
C LEU A 129 7.18 -14.35 -20.55
N ASP A 130 6.52 -14.16 -21.70
CA ASP A 130 6.93 -13.25 -22.76
C ASP A 130 6.20 -11.91 -22.61
N LEU A 131 6.97 -10.87 -22.27
CA LEU A 131 6.49 -9.51 -22.06
C LEU A 131 5.75 -8.97 -23.30
N PHE A 132 6.34 -9.07 -24.49
CA PHE A 132 5.80 -8.43 -25.70
C PHE A 132 4.58 -9.17 -26.21
N SER A 133 4.60 -10.51 -26.18
CA SER A 133 3.43 -11.32 -26.50
C SER A 133 2.26 -11.01 -25.56
N CYS A 134 2.53 -10.88 -24.25
CA CYS A 134 1.47 -10.57 -23.31
C CYS A 134 0.94 -9.14 -23.48
N TYR A 135 1.81 -8.13 -23.54
CA TYR A 135 1.41 -6.73 -23.67
C TYR A 135 0.72 -6.47 -25.00
N GLY A 136 1.15 -7.13 -26.08
CA GLY A 136 0.46 -7.11 -27.37
C GLY A 136 -0.98 -7.63 -27.30
N ARG A 137 -1.24 -8.71 -26.53
CA ARG A 137 -2.62 -9.20 -26.29
C ARG A 137 -3.46 -8.24 -25.46
N LEU A 138 -2.84 -7.52 -24.54
CA LEU A 138 -3.49 -6.53 -23.69
C LEU A 138 -3.63 -5.15 -24.36
N ALA A 139 -3.05 -4.98 -25.55
CA ALA A 139 -2.98 -3.71 -26.29
C ALA A 139 -2.41 -2.55 -25.45
N ILE A 140 -1.34 -2.83 -24.70
CA ILE A 140 -0.61 -1.84 -23.88
C ILE A 140 0.85 -1.69 -24.32
N GLY A 141 1.43 -0.54 -24.00
CA GLY A 141 2.76 -0.12 -24.45
C GLY A 141 3.84 -0.09 -23.36
N PRO A 142 5.00 0.50 -23.67
CA PRO A 142 6.15 0.55 -22.79
C PRO A 142 5.94 1.43 -21.54
N ASP A 143 5.02 2.39 -21.61
CA ASP A 143 4.59 3.24 -20.50
C ASP A 143 4.01 2.44 -19.32
N ARG A 144 3.63 1.18 -19.56
CA ARG A 144 3.09 0.25 -18.56
C ARG A 144 4.10 -0.79 -18.07
N THR A 145 5.39 -0.66 -18.41
CA THR A 145 6.45 -1.55 -17.89
C THR A 145 7.54 -0.77 -17.14
N THR A 146 8.27 -1.44 -16.25
CA THR A 146 9.42 -0.84 -15.56
C THR A 146 10.68 -1.00 -16.41
N PRO A 147 11.37 0.10 -16.79
CA PRO A 147 12.65 0.05 -17.47
C PRO A 147 13.78 -0.28 -16.50
N LEU A 148 14.83 -0.88 -17.07
CA LEU A 148 16.08 -1.28 -16.44
C LEU A 148 17.22 -0.49 -17.06
N ARG A 149 18.23 -0.17 -16.25
CA ARG A 149 19.46 0.52 -16.67
C ARG A 149 20.39 -0.44 -17.42
N ARG A 150 19.93 -0.93 -18.56
CA ARG A 150 20.59 -1.91 -19.44
C ARG A 150 20.30 -1.59 -20.89
N GLY A 151 21.03 -2.23 -21.79
CA GLY A 151 20.84 -2.08 -23.23
C GLY A 151 20.89 -0.60 -23.62
N LEU A 152 19.84 -0.13 -24.30
CA LEU A 152 19.71 1.25 -24.74
C LEU A 152 19.68 2.28 -23.59
N PHE A 153 19.33 1.86 -22.37
CA PHE A 153 19.21 2.74 -21.20
C PHE A 153 20.41 2.67 -20.24
N ALA A 154 21.51 2.02 -20.64
CA ALA A 154 22.65 1.77 -19.76
C ALA A 154 23.39 3.05 -19.32
N SER A 155 23.40 4.09 -20.17
CA SER A 155 24.02 5.38 -19.89
C SER A 155 23.17 6.29 -19.01
N ASP A 156 21.89 5.97 -18.84
CA ASP A 156 20.96 6.89 -18.21
C ASP A 156 21.07 6.82 -16.68
N VAL A 157 21.00 8.00 -16.07
CA VAL A 157 21.08 8.16 -14.61
C VAL A 157 19.68 8.28 -14.01
N ILE A 158 18.80 8.99 -14.69
CA ILE A 158 17.39 9.21 -14.37
C ILE A 158 16.51 8.42 -15.33
N TYR A 159 15.23 8.30 -14.99
CA TYR A 159 14.26 7.51 -15.76
C TYR A 159 14.24 7.91 -17.24
N PRO A 160 14.19 6.97 -18.21
CA PRO A 160 14.15 7.28 -19.64
C PRO A 160 12.89 8.08 -20.01
N THR A 161 13.00 8.90 -21.05
CA THR A 161 11.87 9.64 -21.61
C THR A 161 10.88 8.71 -22.33
N ASP A 162 9.64 9.16 -22.50
CA ASP A 162 8.62 8.37 -23.21
C ASP A 162 9.06 8.04 -24.65
N GLU A 163 9.74 8.95 -25.33
CA GLU A 163 10.30 8.73 -26.68
C GLU A 163 11.38 7.63 -26.70
N GLU A 164 12.26 7.61 -25.69
CA GLU A 164 13.28 6.57 -25.54
C GLU A 164 12.65 5.20 -25.22
N LEU A 165 11.61 5.18 -24.39
CA LEU A 165 10.83 3.99 -24.07
C LEU A 165 10.14 3.43 -25.32
N ASP A 166 9.48 4.29 -26.09
CA ASP A 166 8.80 3.92 -27.35
C ASP A 166 9.78 3.38 -28.39
N ALA A 167 10.91 4.04 -28.58
CA ALA A 167 11.95 3.61 -29.52
C ALA A 167 12.53 2.23 -29.15
N ALA A 168 12.84 2.02 -27.87
CA ALA A 168 13.31 0.72 -27.39
C ALA A 168 12.25 -0.37 -27.57
N TRP A 169 10.99 -0.05 -27.23
CA TRP A 169 9.87 -0.98 -27.35
C TRP A 169 9.60 -1.39 -28.80
N GLU A 170 9.61 -0.43 -29.74
CA GLU A 170 9.41 -0.69 -31.16
C GLU A 170 10.48 -1.65 -31.72
N LEU A 171 11.74 -1.46 -31.33
CA LEU A 171 12.84 -2.34 -31.73
C LEU A 171 12.62 -3.76 -31.19
N ARG A 172 12.39 -3.90 -29.88
CA ARG A 172 12.31 -5.23 -29.23
C ARG A 172 11.03 -5.98 -29.61
N SER A 173 9.89 -5.30 -29.70
CA SER A 173 8.62 -5.91 -30.11
C SER A 173 8.64 -6.45 -31.55
N ARG A 174 9.53 -5.95 -32.42
CA ARG A 174 9.79 -6.47 -33.77
C ARG A 174 10.80 -7.61 -33.82
N GLY A 175 11.29 -8.07 -32.67
CA GLY A 175 12.30 -9.14 -32.56
C GLY A 175 13.72 -8.68 -32.88
N VAL A 176 14.00 -7.37 -32.86
CA VAL A 176 15.36 -6.86 -33.04
C VAL A 176 16.12 -6.97 -31.71
N GLY A 177 16.99 -7.98 -31.60
CA GLY A 177 17.77 -8.28 -30.40
C GLY A 177 16.95 -8.90 -29.27
N THR A 178 17.45 -8.83 -28.04
CA THR A 178 16.83 -9.41 -26.83
C THR A 178 16.24 -8.34 -25.93
N ASN A 179 15.22 -8.67 -25.14
CA ASN A 179 14.70 -7.77 -24.12
C ASN A 179 15.70 -7.64 -22.97
N GLU A 180 16.37 -6.49 -22.89
CA GLU A 180 17.28 -6.16 -21.78
C GLU A 180 16.77 -4.97 -20.98
N GLU A 181 15.98 -4.12 -21.62
CA GLU A 181 15.55 -2.82 -21.16
C GLU A 181 14.33 -2.86 -20.24
N PHE A 182 13.47 -3.89 -20.31
CA PHE A 182 12.18 -3.88 -19.61
C PHE A 182 12.01 -5.09 -18.72
N VAL A 183 11.53 -4.90 -17.49
CA VAL A 183 11.16 -6.00 -16.58
C VAL A 183 10.19 -6.96 -17.27
N TRP A 184 10.55 -8.24 -17.29
CA TRP A 184 9.87 -9.27 -18.08
C TRP A 184 9.45 -10.50 -17.26
N ARG A 185 9.73 -10.51 -15.96
CA ARG A 185 9.41 -11.62 -15.07
C ARG A 185 8.51 -11.15 -13.94
N PRO A 186 7.61 -12.00 -13.41
CA PRO A 186 6.85 -11.69 -12.22
C PRO A 186 7.79 -11.29 -11.07
N SER A 187 7.56 -10.11 -10.52
CA SER A 187 8.43 -9.50 -9.49
C SER A 187 7.92 -9.72 -8.07
N TYR A 188 6.99 -10.67 -7.87
CA TYR A 188 6.27 -10.88 -6.61
C TYR A 188 6.13 -12.38 -6.32
N PRO A 189 5.96 -12.81 -5.05
CA PRO A 189 5.67 -14.20 -4.75
C PRO A 189 4.28 -14.61 -5.28
N ALA A 190 4.09 -15.91 -5.48
CA ALA A 190 3.08 -16.43 -6.40
C ALA A 190 1.63 -16.04 -6.09
N LEU A 191 1.31 -15.72 -4.84
CA LEU A 191 -0.05 -15.35 -4.47
C LEU A 191 -0.48 -14.00 -5.09
N SER A 192 0.45 -13.20 -5.60
CA SER A 192 0.15 -11.98 -6.36
C SER A 192 -0.69 -12.23 -7.61
N PHE A 193 -0.44 -13.35 -8.31
CA PHE A 193 -1.16 -13.73 -9.52
C PHE A 193 -2.13 -14.89 -9.28
N LEU A 194 -1.90 -15.76 -8.28
CA LEU A 194 -2.85 -16.83 -7.96
C LEU A 194 -4.20 -16.31 -7.47
N PHE A 195 -4.24 -15.16 -6.77
CA PHE A 195 -5.52 -14.52 -6.42
C PHE A 195 -6.30 -14.01 -7.64
N LEU A 196 -5.62 -13.74 -8.75
CA LEU A 196 -6.26 -13.24 -9.96
C LEU A 196 -6.88 -14.36 -10.80
N LEU A 197 -6.55 -15.64 -10.57
CA LEU A 197 -7.02 -16.76 -11.40
C LEU A 197 -8.53 -16.75 -11.65
N PRO A 198 -9.42 -16.59 -10.65
CA PRO A 198 -10.86 -16.59 -10.90
C PRO A 198 -11.32 -15.41 -11.75
N VAL A 199 -10.70 -14.24 -11.55
CA VAL A 199 -11.05 -12.99 -12.25
C VAL A 199 -10.61 -13.08 -13.71
N VAL A 200 -9.38 -13.52 -13.94
CA VAL A 200 -8.78 -13.71 -15.26
C VAL A 200 -9.49 -14.83 -16.03
N ALA A 201 -9.86 -15.93 -15.38
CA ALA A 201 -10.62 -17.02 -16.01
C ALA A 201 -12.01 -16.58 -16.49
N LEU A 202 -12.63 -15.62 -15.79
CA LEU A 202 -13.90 -15.01 -16.19
C LEU A 202 -13.74 -13.87 -17.19
N GLY A 203 -12.51 -13.48 -17.53
CA GLY A 203 -12.22 -12.32 -18.40
C GLY A 203 -12.62 -10.98 -17.77
N TRP A 204 -12.67 -10.91 -16.43
CA TRP A 204 -13.00 -9.69 -15.71
C TRP A 204 -11.77 -8.81 -15.49
N ASP A 205 -11.98 -7.51 -15.38
CA ASP A 205 -10.94 -6.55 -15.01
C ASP A 205 -10.45 -6.82 -13.56
N PRO A 206 -9.14 -7.06 -13.34
CA PRO A 206 -8.55 -7.20 -12.01
C PRO A 206 -8.86 -6.06 -11.03
N ASN A 207 -9.10 -4.85 -11.51
CA ASN A 207 -9.41 -3.69 -10.67
C ASN A 207 -10.68 -3.88 -9.85
N TYR A 208 -11.66 -4.65 -10.34
CA TYR A 208 -12.84 -5.00 -9.54
C TYR A 208 -12.48 -5.78 -8.27
N LEU A 209 -11.48 -6.67 -8.36
CA LEU A 209 -10.99 -7.40 -7.19
C LEU A 209 -10.29 -6.47 -6.20
N TYR A 210 -9.48 -5.53 -6.67
CA TYR A 210 -8.78 -4.59 -5.79
C TYR A 210 -9.77 -3.69 -5.03
N VAL A 211 -10.79 -3.18 -5.73
CA VAL A 211 -11.88 -2.41 -5.11
C VAL A 211 -12.67 -3.27 -4.12
N ALA A 212 -12.99 -4.52 -4.47
CA ALA A 212 -13.65 -5.44 -3.55
C ALA A 212 -12.81 -5.68 -2.28
N CYS A 213 -11.50 -5.87 -2.43
CA CYS A 213 -10.58 -6.02 -1.30
C CYS A 213 -10.59 -4.79 -0.39
N LEU A 214 -10.58 -3.57 -0.95
CA LEU A 214 -10.70 -2.34 -0.17
C LEU A 214 -12.03 -2.27 0.58
N LEU A 215 -13.16 -2.52 -0.10
CA LEU A 215 -14.49 -2.45 0.51
C LEU A 215 -14.64 -3.46 1.65
N VAL A 216 -14.12 -4.68 1.48
CA VAL A 216 -14.08 -5.69 2.54
C VAL A 216 -13.19 -5.23 3.69
N ALA A 217 -11.99 -4.70 3.42
CA ALA A 217 -11.11 -4.20 4.47
C ALA A 217 -11.78 -3.07 5.28
N MET A 218 -12.41 -2.11 4.61
CA MET A 218 -13.17 -1.02 5.25
C MET A 218 -14.33 -1.58 6.09
N ALA A 219 -15.10 -2.52 5.56
CA ALA A 219 -16.21 -3.14 6.27
C ALA A 219 -15.74 -3.86 7.54
N LEU A 220 -14.61 -4.59 7.49
CA LEU A 220 -14.04 -5.28 8.64
C LEU A 220 -13.52 -4.30 9.71
N VAL A 221 -12.87 -3.21 9.30
CA VAL A 221 -12.45 -2.13 10.23
C VAL A 221 -13.66 -1.54 10.95
N ILE A 222 -14.74 -1.24 10.21
CA ILE A 222 -15.98 -0.70 10.79
C ILE A 222 -16.64 -1.72 11.72
N ALA A 223 -16.72 -2.99 11.31
CA ALA A 223 -17.29 -4.06 12.13
C ALA A 223 -16.54 -4.22 13.46
N ARG A 224 -15.21 -4.08 13.43
CA ARG A 224 -14.33 -4.18 14.60
C ARG A 224 -14.37 -2.96 15.52
N SER A 225 -14.72 -1.79 14.98
CA SER A 225 -14.79 -0.53 15.72
C SER A 225 -15.95 -0.47 16.73
N PRO A 226 -15.83 0.33 17.81
CA PRO A 226 -16.92 0.54 18.79
C PRO A 226 -18.20 1.02 18.11
N GLY A 227 -19.35 0.51 18.52
CA GLY A 227 -20.63 0.74 17.83
C GLY A 227 -20.97 2.22 17.67
N SER A 228 -20.72 3.01 18.72
CA SER A 228 -20.95 4.46 18.71
C SER A 228 -19.97 5.27 17.84
N LEU A 229 -18.82 4.70 17.48
CA LEU A 229 -17.80 5.35 16.64
C LEU A 229 -17.87 4.93 15.16
N ARG A 230 -18.66 3.91 14.81
CA ARG A 230 -18.77 3.40 13.43
C ARG A 230 -19.01 4.47 12.36
N PRO A 231 -19.92 5.46 12.54
CA PRO A 231 -20.10 6.53 11.55
C PRO A 231 -18.83 7.36 11.34
N PHE A 232 -18.07 7.63 12.41
CA PHE A 232 -16.81 8.38 12.34
C PHE A 232 -15.68 7.56 11.73
N PHE A 233 -15.65 6.24 11.94
CA PHE A 233 -14.73 5.35 11.21
C PHE A 233 -15.04 5.32 9.73
N LEU A 234 -16.31 5.16 9.34
CA LEU A 234 -16.70 5.14 7.93
C LEU A 234 -16.42 6.49 7.25
N THR A 235 -16.77 7.61 7.88
CA THR A 235 -16.39 8.95 7.40
C THR A 235 -14.87 9.14 7.39
N GLY A 236 -14.13 8.64 8.36
CA GLY A 236 -12.66 8.73 8.38
C GLY A 236 -12.01 7.93 7.26
N LEU A 237 -12.44 6.69 7.03
CA LEU A 237 -11.96 5.80 5.97
C LEU A 237 -12.24 6.39 4.59
N LEU A 238 -13.44 6.92 4.36
CA LEU A 238 -13.76 7.63 3.12
C LEU A 238 -13.02 8.97 3.05
N GLY A 239 -12.80 9.66 4.17
CA GLY A 239 -12.04 10.92 4.22
C GLY A 239 -10.56 10.76 3.90
N ALA A 240 -9.99 9.57 4.14
CA ALA A 240 -8.66 9.18 3.67
C ALA A 240 -8.69 8.90 2.16
N ALA A 241 -8.88 9.96 1.36
CA ALA A 241 -9.14 9.86 -0.08
C ALA A 241 -8.06 9.14 -0.89
N SER A 242 -6.83 9.00 -0.36
CA SER A 242 -5.79 8.19 -0.98
C SER A 242 -6.23 6.74 -1.14
N LEU A 243 -7.02 6.19 -0.21
CA LEU A 243 -7.47 4.81 -0.28
C LEU A 243 -8.35 4.56 -1.50
N THR A 244 -9.36 5.39 -1.73
CA THR A 244 -10.32 5.19 -2.82
C THR A 244 -9.71 5.57 -4.16
N ALA A 245 -9.07 6.73 -4.27
CA ALA A 245 -8.54 7.22 -5.54
C ALA A 245 -7.49 6.27 -6.15
N PHE A 246 -6.51 5.82 -5.37
CA PHE A 246 -5.46 4.93 -5.86
C PHE A 246 -5.90 3.48 -6.03
N THR A 247 -6.96 3.04 -5.33
CA THR A 247 -7.53 1.71 -5.57
C THR A 247 -8.37 1.70 -6.84
N VAL A 248 -9.18 2.74 -7.06
CA VAL A 248 -9.98 2.89 -8.29
C VAL A 248 -9.07 3.08 -9.50
N GLY A 249 -7.98 3.84 -9.36
CA GLY A 249 -6.93 3.97 -10.38
C GLY A 249 -6.01 2.74 -10.52
N GLY A 250 -6.43 1.57 -10.05
CA GLY A 250 -5.73 0.30 -10.21
C GLY A 250 -4.45 0.14 -9.39
N SER A 251 -4.57 -0.50 -8.22
CA SER A 251 -3.41 -0.93 -7.43
C SER A 251 -3.56 -2.37 -6.92
N SER A 252 -2.61 -3.22 -7.31
CA SER A 252 -2.50 -4.61 -6.82
C SER A 252 -2.11 -4.71 -5.34
N ASP A 253 -1.76 -3.60 -4.68
CA ASP A 253 -1.37 -3.59 -3.28
C ASP A 253 -2.48 -4.06 -2.33
N LEU A 254 -3.74 -3.94 -2.76
CA LEU A 254 -4.88 -4.38 -1.94
C LEU A 254 -4.90 -5.90 -1.72
N LEU A 255 -4.26 -6.68 -2.61
CA LEU A 255 -4.16 -8.12 -2.48
C LEU A 255 -3.37 -8.54 -1.23
N TYR A 256 -2.32 -7.80 -0.84
CA TYR A 256 -1.59 -8.06 0.41
C TYR A 256 -2.18 -7.25 1.58
N ALA A 257 -2.73 -6.07 1.31
CA ALA A 257 -3.19 -5.16 2.36
C ALA A 257 -4.41 -5.69 3.11
N LEU A 258 -5.40 -6.28 2.40
CA LEU A 258 -6.56 -6.89 3.04
C LEU A 258 -6.16 -8.00 4.03
N PRO A 259 -5.42 -9.05 3.63
CA PRO A 259 -5.01 -10.09 4.56
C PRO A 259 -4.11 -9.55 5.69
N LEU A 260 -3.25 -8.57 5.42
CA LEU A 260 -2.43 -7.94 6.45
C LEU A 260 -3.27 -7.17 7.49
N ALA A 261 -4.28 -6.42 7.05
CA ALA A 261 -5.20 -5.71 7.93
C ALA A 261 -6.02 -6.68 8.79
N ILE A 262 -6.49 -7.79 8.20
CA ILE A 262 -7.17 -8.87 8.95
C ILE A 262 -6.22 -9.43 10.02
N ALA A 263 -5.00 -9.81 9.62
CA ALA A 263 -4.01 -10.33 10.55
C ALA A 263 -3.82 -9.36 11.74
N TRP A 264 -3.59 -8.09 11.46
CA TRP A 264 -3.34 -7.08 12.49
C TRP A 264 -4.52 -6.89 13.44
N MET A 265 -5.74 -6.71 12.91
CA MET A 265 -6.95 -6.52 13.73
C MET A 265 -7.23 -7.69 14.66
N TYR A 266 -6.95 -8.91 14.20
CA TYR A 266 -7.26 -10.16 14.91
C TYR A 266 -6.02 -10.84 15.49
N ARG A 267 -4.89 -10.12 15.68
CA ARG A 267 -3.62 -10.71 16.16
C ARG A 267 -3.69 -11.37 17.55
N ASP A 268 -4.77 -11.17 18.32
CA ASP A 268 -5.06 -11.93 19.55
C ASP A 268 -5.46 -13.39 19.27
N ARG A 269 -5.90 -13.68 18.04
CA ARG A 269 -6.38 -15.00 17.61
C ARG A 269 -5.26 -15.80 16.95
N LYS A 270 -5.23 -17.11 17.21
CA LYS A 270 -4.22 -18.03 16.64
C LYS A 270 -4.31 -18.13 15.11
N TRP A 271 -5.52 -18.05 14.56
CA TRP A 271 -5.75 -18.15 13.12
C TRP A 271 -5.25 -16.93 12.34
N ALA A 272 -4.98 -15.80 13.00
CA ALA A 272 -4.49 -14.58 12.35
C ALA A 272 -3.12 -14.74 11.69
N ALA A 273 -2.38 -15.79 12.01
CA ALA A 273 -1.16 -16.18 11.30
C ALA A 273 -1.42 -16.62 9.84
N LEU A 274 -2.60 -17.14 9.52
CA LEU A 274 -2.97 -17.54 8.16
C LEU A 274 -3.05 -16.32 7.22
N PRO A 275 -3.87 -15.28 7.49
CA PRO A 275 -3.90 -14.09 6.66
C PRO A 275 -2.55 -13.34 6.69
N PHE A 276 -1.78 -13.42 7.79
CA PHE A 276 -0.41 -12.89 7.76
C PHE A 276 0.47 -13.62 6.73
N GLY A 277 0.39 -14.96 6.70
CA GLY A 277 1.01 -15.82 5.69
C GLY A 277 0.58 -15.49 4.26
N LEU A 278 -0.71 -15.22 4.04
CA LEU A 278 -1.21 -14.79 2.72
C LEU A 278 -0.57 -13.46 2.30
N ALA A 279 -0.54 -12.46 3.19
CA ALA A 279 0.06 -11.16 2.86
C ALA A 279 1.54 -11.28 2.45
N ILE A 280 2.36 -12.03 3.19
CA ILE A 280 3.79 -12.23 2.86
C ILE A 280 3.99 -13.07 1.59
N ALA A 281 3.03 -13.93 1.23
CA ALA A 281 3.04 -14.71 0.00
C ALA A 281 2.56 -13.91 -1.22
N THR A 282 2.03 -12.69 -1.02
CA THR A 282 1.54 -11.83 -2.09
C THR A 282 2.55 -10.76 -2.49
N LYS A 283 3.23 -10.11 -1.53
CA LYS A 283 4.14 -8.98 -1.84
C LYS A 283 5.24 -8.81 -0.81
N GLN A 284 6.46 -8.47 -1.24
CA GLN A 284 7.63 -8.29 -0.37
C GLN A 284 7.46 -7.13 0.61
N ILE A 285 6.65 -6.12 0.28
CA ILE A 285 6.32 -5.03 1.20
C ILE A 285 5.73 -5.57 2.51
N ALA A 286 4.97 -6.67 2.46
CA ALA A 286 4.45 -7.32 3.66
C ALA A 286 5.56 -7.96 4.54
N TRP A 287 6.74 -8.25 3.99
CA TRP A 287 7.86 -8.81 4.77
C TRP A 287 8.40 -7.81 5.79
N PHE A 288 8.32 -6.50 5.51
CA PHE A 288 8.68 -5.46 6.47
C PHE A 288 7.85 -5.52 7.75
N PHE A 289 6.65 -6.12 7.71
CA PHE A 289 5.79 -6.29 8.88
C PHE A 289 6.16 -7.49 9.75
N ILE A 290 6.96 -8.44 9.27
CA ILE A 290 7.37 -9.65 10.02
C ILE A 290 7.94 -9.31 11.40
N PRO A 291 8.98 -8.46 11.52
CA PRO A 291 9.55 -8.19 12.84
C PRO A 291 8.55 -7.46 13.76
N PHE A 292 7.72 -6.57 13.24
CA PHE A 292 6.71 -5.86 14.03
C PHE A 292 5.57 -6.77 14.50
N TRP A 293 5.14 -7.70 13.64
CA TRP A 293 4.21 -8.76 13.97
C TRP A 293 4.75 -9.65 15.10
N LEU A 294 6.01 -10.09 14.98
CA LEU A 294 6.66 -10.91 16.00
C LEU A 294 6.78 -10.17 17.33
N ILE A 295 7.16 -8.88 17.33
CA ILE A 295 7.21 -8.06 18.55
C ILE A 295 5.82 -7.97 19.18
N ALA A 296 4.77 -7.69 18.40
CA ALA A 296 3.41 -7.56 18.89
C ALA A 296 2.90 -8.89 19.48
N VAL A 297 3.04 -10.01 18.76
CA VAL A 297 2.59 -11.33 19.20
C VAL A 297 3.41 -11.83 20.39
N ALA A 298 4.73 -11.64 20.40
CA ALA A 298 5.57 -12.02 21.53
C ALA A 298 5.21 -11.24 22.80
N THR A 299 4.80 -9.97 22.65
CA THR A 299 4.37 -9.14 23.77
C THR A 299 3.00 -9.56 24.33
N GLU A 300 2.05 -9.90 23.46
CA GLU A 300 0.67 -10.23 23.86
C GLU A 300 0.48 -11.71 24.24
N ARG A 301 1.15 -12.62 23.53
CA ARG A 301 0.94 -14.07 23.60
C ARG A 301 2.21 -14.88 23.88
N GLY A 302 3.36 -14.24 24.00
CA GLY A 302 4.65 -14.88 24.27
C GLY A 302 5.39 -15.41 23.04
N TRP A 303 6.69 -15.66 23.19
CA TRP A 303 7.58 -16.08 22.09
C TRP A 303 7.19 -17.41 21.43
N ARG A 304 6.65 -18.36 22.20
CA ARG A 304 6.16 -19.64 21.64
C ARG A 304 5.01 -19.41 20.65
N ALA A 305 4.14 -18.44 20.93
CA ALA A 305 3.05 -18.10 20.02
C ALA A 305 3.57 -17.36 18.79
N ALA A 306 4.56 -16.47 18.94
CA ALA A 306 5.20 -15.79 17.82
C ALA A 306 5.90 -16.79 16.87
N GLY A 307 6.65 -17.75 17.42
CA GLY A 307 7.28 -18.82 16.64
C GLY A 307 6.27 -19.72 15.93
N ARG A 308 5.16 -20.08 16.59
CA ARG A 308 4.07 -20.83 15.94
C ARG A 308 3.46 -20.03 14.77
N ASP A 309 3.17 -18.76 14.98
CA ASP A 309 2.55 -17.93 13.95
C ASP A 309 3.50 -17.72 12.76
N LEU A 310 4.81 -17.58 13.01
CA LEU A 310 5.83 -17.59 11.97
C LEU A 310 5.86 -18.91 11.20
N GLY A 311 5.78 -20.05 11.90
CA GLY A 311 5.69 -21.36 11.27
C GLY A 311 4.46 -21.52 10.38
N ILE A 312 3.29 -21.05 10.83
CA ILE A 312 2.05 -21.05 10.02
C ILE A 312 2.21 -20.16 8.79
N ALA A 313 2.71 -18.92 8.97
CA ALA A 313 2.90 -17.98 7.88
C ALA A 313 3.89 -18.51 6.84
N THR A 314 4.99 -19.11 7.30
CA THR A 314 5.98 -19.79 6.45
C THR A 314 5.37 -20.98 5.71
N GLY A 315 4.50 -21.76 6.37
CA GLY A 315 3.77 -22.85 5.73
C GLY A 315 2.86 -22.37 4.60
N VAL A 316 2.12 -21.27 4.80
CA VAL A 316 1.29 -20.66 3.74
C VAL A 316 2.15 -20.16 2.58
N PHE A 317 3.26 -19.47 2.89
CA PHE A 317 4.22 -19.01 1.89
C PHE A 317 4.78 -20.19 1.08
N ALA A 318 5.21 -21.26 1.76
CA ALA A 318 5.73 -22.46 1.12
C ALA A 318 4.68 -23.12 0.24
N ILE A 319 3.47 -23.39 0.74
CA ILE A 319 2.41 -24.07 -0.04
C ILE A 319 2.10 -23.33 -1.34
N THR A 320 2.09 -22.00 -1.31
CA THR A 320 1.73 -21.17 -2.48
C THR A 320 2.88 -20.99 -3.46
N ASN A 321 4.14 -21.06 -3.02
CA ASN A 321 5.31 -20.81 -3.86
C ASN A 321 6.08 -22.08 -4.26
N LEU A 322 5.96 -23.17 -3.50
CA LEU A 322 6.71 -24.41 -3.70
C LEU A 322 6.53 -25.03 -5.09
N PRO A 323 5.34 -25.00 -5.73
CA PRO A 323 5.20 -25.50 -7.10
C PRO A 323 6.18 -24.84 -8.09
N PHE A 324 6.34 -23.52 -8.00
CA PHE A 324 7.23 -22.74 -8.86
C PHE A 324 8.70 -22.90 -8.46
N ILE A 325 8.99 -23.04 -7.15
CA ILE A 325 10.34 -23.34 -6.66
C ILE A 325 10.82 -24.70 -7.15
N VAL A 326 9.95 -25.71 -7.16
CA VAL A 326 10.27 -27.07 -7.61
C VAL A 326 10.44 -27.11 -9.13
N HIS A 327 9.68 -26.30 -9.86
CA HIS A 327 9.81 -26.20 -11.32
C HIS A 327 11.14 -25.52 -11.72
N ASP A 328 11.38 -24.30 -11.23
CA ASP A 328 12.65 -23.59 -11.40
C ASP A 328 12.92 -22.62 -10.23
N ALA A 329 13.72 -23.08 -9.27
CA ALA A 329 14.09 -22.29 -8.09
C ALA A 329 14.86 -21.01 -8.46
N GLN A 330 15.69 -21.03 -9.50
CA GLN A 330 16.49 -19.88 -9.89
C GLN A 330 15.59 -18.80 -10.51
N ALA A 331 14.70 -19.19 -11.41
CA ALA A 331 13.74 -18.27 -12.03
C ALA A 331 12.82 -17.65 -10.97
N TRP A 332 12.32 -18.46 -10.02
CA TRP A 332 11.51 -17.96 -8.90
C TRP A 332 12.28 -16.98 -8.00
N ILE A 333 13.51 -17.31 -7.58
CA ILE A 333 14.34 -16.41 -6.73
C ILE A 333 14.62 -15.10 -7.46
N LEU A 334 15.07 -15.16 -8.72
CA LEU A 334 15.35 -13.95 -9.51
C LEU A 334 14.09 -13.12 -9.72
N GLY A 335 12.93 -13.76 -9.92
CA GLY A 335 11.62 -13.12 -9.97
C GLY A 335 11.34 -12.31 -8.71
N ILE A 336 11.23 -12.97 -7.55
CA ILE A 336 10.86 -12.28 -6.30
C ILE A 336 11.92 -11.29 -5.81
N LEU A 337 13.19 -11.44 -6.20
CA LEU A 337 14.26 -10.52 -5.84
C LEU A 337 14.54 -9.47 -6.93
N THR A 338 13.73 -9.41 -8.00
CA THR A 338 13.87 -8.43 -9.09
C THR A 338 14.15 -7.01 -8.61
N PRO A 339 13.43 -6.45 -7.60
CA PRO A 339 13.71 -5.10 -7.09
C PRO A 339 15.10 -4.89 -6.46
N LEU A 340 15.79 -5.97 -6.08
CA LEU A 340 17.12 -5.94 -5.46
C LEU A 340 18.25 -6.28 -6.44
N VAL A 341 17.98 -7.17 -7.41
CA VAL A 341 19.02 -7.71 -8.31
C VAL A 341 19.05 -7.02 -9.67
N GLU A 342 17.92 -6.51 -10.14
CA GLU A 342 17.85 -5.82 -11.42
C GLU A 342 18.23 -4.34 -11.26
N PRO A 343 18.98 -3.75 -12.21
CA PRO A 343 19.47 -2.38 -12.12
C PRO A 343 18.35 -1.39 -12.45
N MET A 344 17.34 -1.32 -11.60
CA MET A 344 16.20 -0.43 -11.80
C MET A 344 16.58 1.04 -11.59
N PHE A 345 15.95 1.92 -12.36
CA PHE A 345 16.06 3.36 -12.15
C PHE A 345 15.59 3.80 -10.75
N PRO A 346 16.22 4.83 -10.16
CA PRO A 346 15.70 5.47 -8.97
C PRO A 346 14.35 6.10 -9.30
N ARG A 347 13.34 5.86 -8.47
CA ARG A 347 11.99 6.43 -8.66
C ARG A 347 11.21 6.41 -7.36
N GLY A 348 10.41 7.43 -7.09
CA GLY A 348 9.55 7.41 -5.92
C GLY A 348 8.97 8.76 -5.55
N SER A 349 8.32 8.81 -4.40
CA SER A 349 7.72 10.01 -3.79
C SER A 349 8.30 10.32 -2.39
N GLY A 350 9.23 9.48 -1.91
CA GLY A 350 9.95 9.71 -0.65
C GLY A 350 11.19 10.57 -0.86
N LEU A 351 12.21 10.42 -0.01
CA LEU A 351 13.39 11.28 -0.02
C LEU A 351 14.12 11.30 -1.38
N ILE A 352 14.12 10.16 -2.09
CA ILE A 352 14.67 10.01 -3.45
C ILE A 352 14.09 11.03 -4.44
N PHE A 353 12.85 11.47 -4.26
CA PHE A 353 12.16 12.36 -5.20
C PHE A 353 12.83 13.73 -5.31
N LEU A 354 13.47 14.21 -4.23
CA LEU A 354 14.27 15.44 -4.22
C LEU A 354 15.48 15.38 -5.17
N PHE A 355 15.98 14.17 -5.44
CA PHE A 355 17.19 13.93 -6.21
C PHE A 355 16.90 13.48 -7.64
N THR A 356 15.75 12.85 -7.88
CA THR A 356 15.37 12.41 -9.23
C THR A 356 14.59 13.46 -10.00
N ASN A 357 13.88 14.35 -9.30
CA ASN A 357 13.03 15.39 -9.93
C ASN A 357 13.30 16.79 -9.36
N GLY A 358 14.22 16.94 -8.42
CA GLY A 358 14.70 18.24 -7.96
C GLY A 358 16.13 18.49 -8.43
N ASP A 359 16.65 19.68 -8.17
CA ASP A 359 17.99 20.11 -8.60
C ASP A 359 19.15 19.53 -7.76
N LEU A 360 18.88 18.49 -6.95
CA LEU A 360 19.91 17.89 -6.08
C LEU A 360 20.67 16.77 -6.81
N PRO A 361 22.00 16.68 -6.62
CA PRO A 361 22.80 15.63 -7.24
C PRO A 361 22.45 14.27 -6.64
N LEU A 362 22.13 13.28 -7.49
CA LEU A 362 21.74 11.93 -7.10
C LEU A 362 22.93 11.16 -6.47
N PRO A 363 22.86 10.81 -5.16
CA PRO A 363 23.82 9.93 -4.52
C PRO A 363 23.73 8.48 -5.03
N PRO A 364 24.78 7.67 -4.83
CA PRO A 364 24.75 6.25 -5.17
C PRO A 364 23.67 5.47 -4.42
N SER A 365 23.14 4.39 -5.01
CA SER A 365 22.06 3.56 -4.44
C SER A 365 22.36 3.01 -3.04
N ILE A 366 23.63 2.74 -2.73
CA ILE A 366 24.06 2.27 -1.41
C ILE A 366 23.73 3.28 -0.29
N VAL A 367 23.72 4.58 -0.57
CA VAL A 367 23.36 5.61 0.42
C VAL A 367 21.90 5.46 0.85
N TYR A 368 21.01 5.22 -0.11
CA TYR A 368 19.59 4.97 0.14
C TYR A 368 19.36 3.64 0.86
N ALA A 369 20.08 2.59 0.48
CA ALA A 369 20.02 1.30 1.17
C ALA A 369 20.47 1.41 2.64
N VAL A 370 21.55 2.13 2.91
CA VAL A 370 22.00 2.40 4.29
C VAL A 370 20.97 3.23 5.05
N ALA A 371 20.40 4.27 4.46
CA ALA A 371 19.38 5.10 5.08
C ALA A 371 18.11 4.29 5.42
N GLU A 372 17.66 3.45 4.50
CA GLU A 372 16.54 2.52 4.69
C GLU A 372 16.81 1.54 5.85
N VAL A 373 17.99 0.91 5.89
CA VAL A 373 18.37 -0.01 6.98
C VAL A 373 18.44 0.71 8.33
N VAL A 374 19.04 1.89 8.38
CA VAL A 374 19.11 2.71 9.60
C VAL A 374 17.71 3.09 10.08
N ALA A 375 16.82 3.52 9.16
CA ALA A 375 15.44 3.81 9.48
C ALA A 375 14.68 2.57 9.98
N ALA A 376 14.90 1.40 9.37
CA ALA A 376 14.32 0.12 9.80
C ALA A 376 14.75 -0.24 11.23
N ILE A 377 16.05 -0.17 11.53
CA ILE A 377 16.58 -0.43 12.86
C ILE A 377 15.98 0.56 13.87
N GLY A 378 15.94 1.85 13.54
CA GLY A 378 15.33 2.88 14.39
C GLY A 378 13.86 2.58 14.69
N CYS A 379 13.07 2.21 13.66
CA CYS A 379 11.67 1.83 13.80
C CYS A 379 11.49 0.59 14.68
N LEU A 380 12.35 -0.42 14.54
CA LEU A 380 12.34 -1.62 15.39
C LEU A 380 12.66 -1.31 16.84
N VAL A 381 13.65 -0.45 17.10
CA VAL A 381 13.98 0.00 18.45
C VAL A 381 12.81 0.75 19.07
N VAL A 382 12.16 1.65 18.32
CA VAL A 382 10.96 2.37 18.77
C VAL A 382 9.84 1.37 19.08
N ALA A 383 9.50 0.49 18.14
CA ALA A 383 8.43 -0.51 18.30
C ALA A 383 8.69 -1.43 19.51
N TRP A 384 9.92 -1.87 19.71
CA TRP A 384 10.29 -2.69 20.87
C TRP A 384 10.14 -1.92 22.19
N ARG A 385 10.66 -0.69 22.27
CA ARG A 385 10.57 0.13 23.48
C ARG A 385 9.13 0.50 23.82
N SER A 386 8.32 0.78 22.81
CA SER A 386 6.92 1.19 22.98
C SER A 386 5.93 0.03 22.98
N ARG A 387 6.35 -1.23 22.82
CA ARG A 387 5.45 -2.40 22.61
C ARG A 387 4.32 -2.55 23.63
N ARG A 388 4.51 -2.04 24.86
CA ARG A 388 3.48 -2.08 25.93
C ARG A 388 2.67 -0.77 26.05
N THR A 389 3.25 0.37 25.67
CA THR A 389 2.62 1.69 25.81
C THR A 389 1.89 2.13 24.55
N SER A 390 2.37 1.70 23.38
CA SER A 390 1.83 1.99 22.05
C SER A 390 1.92 0.73 21.18
N PRO A 391 1.13 -0.32 21.49
CA PRO A 391 1.24 -1.65 20.85
C PRO A 391 0.84 -1.66 19.37
N GLU A 392 0.18 -0.60 18.89
CA GLU A 392 -0.31 -0.51 17.51
C GLU A 392 0.67 0.17 16.55
N LEU A 393 1.76 0.77 17.03
CA LEU A 393 2.71 1.51 16.17
C LEU A 393 3.32 0.66 15.05
N GLY A 394 3.49 -0.65 15.30
CA GLY A 394 4.06 -1.57 14.32
C GLY A 394 3.28 -1.67 13.00
N ALA A 395 1.98 -1.31 12.99
CA ALA A 395 1.15 -1.29 11.78
C ALA A 395 1.61 -0.26 10.73
N VAL A 396 2.42 0.72 11.12
CA VAL A 396 2.82 1.85 10.28
C VAL A 396 4.34 1.99 10.24
N LEU A 397 5.01 1.71 11.36
CA LEU A 397 6.48 1.75 11.43
C LEU A 397 7.16 0.79 10.44
N ALA A 398 6.47 -0.27 10.00
CA ALA A 398 6.98 -1.18 8.97
C ALA A 398 7.23 -0.51 7.61
N ILE A 399 6.49 0.56 7.28
CA ILE A 399 6.58 1.22 5.96
C ILE A 399 7.55 2.42 5.98
N VAL A 400 7.87 2.96 7.16
CA VAL A 400 8.77 4.13 7.30
C VAL A 400 10.12 3.95 6.59
N PRO A 401 10.79 2.78 6.62
CA PRO A 401 12.05 2.60 5.90
C PRO A 401 11.94 2.86 4.40
N LEU A 402 10.79 2.51 3.81
CA LEU A 402 10.55 2.65 2.38
C LEU A 402 10.55 4.11 1.91
N TYR A 403 10.33 5.08 2.82
CA TYR A 403 10.48 6.51 2.52
C TYR A 403 11.91 6.91 2.12
N PHE A 404 12.90 6.12 2.56
CA PHE A 404 14.33 6.33 2.29
C PHE A 404 14.86 5.42 1.18
N ALA A 405 14.04 4.53 0.63
CA ALA A 405 14.48 3.53 -0.34
C ALA A 405 14.80 4.14 -1.72
N TRP A 406 15.71 3.48 -2.46
CA TRP A 406 16.05 3.82 -3.86
C TRP A 406 14.82 3.85 -4.78
N ARG A 407 13.87 2.95 -4.51
CA ARG A 407 12.56 2.92 -5.17
C ARG A 407 11.43 3.19 -4.20
N SER A 408 11.37 4.40 -3.63
CA SER A 408 10.31 4.81 -2.69
C SER A 408 8.98 5.12 -3.40
N LEU A 409 8.37 4.15 -4.09
CA LEU A 409 7.15 4.36 -4.88
C LEU A 409 5.98 4.89 -4.04
N PHE A 410 5.17 5.78 -4.63
CA PHE A 410 4.01 6.36 -3.94
C PHE A 410 3.00 5.29 -3.47
N SER A 411 2.89 4.21 -4.24
CA SER A 411 2.05 3.05 -3.94
C SER A 411 2.36 2.40 -2.58
N TYR A 412 3.52 2.65 -2.00
CA TYR A 412 3.88 2.13 -0.68
C TYR A 412 3.19 2.88 0.47
N PHE A 413 2.74 4.11 0.23
CA PHE A 413 2.24 5.00 1.28
C PHE A 413 0.73 5.17 1.30
N PHE A 414 0.04 5.05 0.15
CA PHE A 414 -1.39 5.39 0.06
C PHE A 414 -2.29 4.55 0.99
N LEU A 415 -1.84 3.34 1.36
CA LEU A 415 -2.51 2.42 2.28
C LEU A 415 -2.18 2.61 3.76
N LEU A 416 -1.25 3.50 4.12
CA LEU A 416 -0.94 3.82 5.52
C LEU A 416 -2.20 4.17 6.35
N PRO A 417 -3.17 4.94 5.82
CA PRO A 417 -4.41 5.21 6.55
C PRO A 417 -5.22 3.94 6.84
N LEU A 418 -5.26 2.96 5.93
CA LEU A 418 -5.97 1.70 6.14
C LEU A 418 -5.36 0.91 7.30
N PHE A 419 -4.03 0.75 7.31
CA PHE A 419 -3.33 0.05 8.40
C PHE A 419 -3.48 0.80 9.73
N ALA A 420 -3.45 2.13 9.70
CA ALA A 420 -3.69 2.95 10.87
C ALA A 420 -5.13 2.80 11.40
N PHE A 421 -6.14 2.82 10.54
CA PHE A 421 -7.53 2.58 10.97
C PHE A 421 -7.75 1.17 11.50
N ALA A 422 -7.13 0.15 10.89
CA ALA A 422 -7.13 -1.22 11.42
C ALA A 422 -6.53 -1.30 12.83
N ALA A 423 -5.40 -0.63 13.05
CA ALA A 423 -4.78 -0.46 14.36
C ALA A 423 -5.70 0.27 15.36
N VAL A 424 -6.28 1.41 14.98
CA VAL A 424 -7.18 2.19 15.85
C VAL A 424 -8.46 1.42 16.18
N ALA A 425 -9.00 0.63 15.26
CA ALA A 425 -10.18 -0.22 15.49
C ALA A 425 -9.93 -1.34 16.51
N ARG A 426 -8.66 -1.77 16.67
CA ARG A 426 -8.26 -2.73 17.71
C ARG A 426 -8.14 -2.09 19.09
N MET A 427 -7.87 -0.78 19.17
CA MET A 427 -7.69 -0.09 20.45
C MET A 427 -8.98 -0.09 21.31
N PRO A 428 -8.86 -0.23 22.64
CA PRO A 428 -9.98 -0.11 23.58
C PRO A 428 -10.43 1.35 23.78
N LEU A 429 -10.93 1.99 22.73
CA LEU A 429 -11.30 3.42 22.72
C LEU A 429 -12.42 3.78 23.71
N GLY A 430 -13.30 2.81 24.02
CA GLY A 430 -14.53 2.99 24.78
C GLY A 430 -15.69 3.53 23.93
N GLU A 431 -16.84 3.73 24.56
CA GLU A 431 -18.05 4.24 23.91
C GLU A 431 -18.09 5.77 23.93
N LEU A 432 -18.54 6.39 22.83
CA LEU A 432 -18.75 7.83 22.70
C LEU A 432 -20.21 8.12 22.36
N ALA A 433 -21.00 8.60 23.33
CA ALA A 433 -22.37 9.02 23.07
C ALA A 433 -22.43 10.05 21.91
N GLY A 434 -23.32 9.82 20.92
CA GLY A 434 -23.43 10.68 19.73
C GLY A 434 -23.65 12.17 20.05
N ASP A 435 -24.48 12.48 21.05
CA ASP A 435 -24.70 13.86 21.51
C ASP A 435 -23.44 14.50 22.09
N ARG A 436 -22.57 13.69 22.69
CA ARG A 436 -21.28 14.15 23.18
C ARG A 436 -20.35 14.44 22.02
N ALA A 437 -20.29 13.57 21.00
CA ALA A 437 -19.49 13.81 19.79
C ALA A 437 -19.90 15.11 19.08
N LYS A 438 -21.22 15.33 18.89
CA LYS A 438 -21.76 16.56 18.29
C LYS A 438 -21.44 17.81 19.12
N ARG A 439 -21.61 17.75 20.45
CA ARG A 439 -21.24 18.87 21.36
C ARG A 439 -19.76 19.19 21.34
N LEU A 440 -18.92 18.23 20.98
CA LEU A 440 -17.49 18.40 20.81
C LEU A 440 -17.10 18.92 19.42
N GLY A 441 -18.08 19.14 18.53
CA GLY A 441 -17.87 19.68 17.18
C GLY A 441 -17.63 18.62 16.12
N ALA A 442 -17.69 17.31 16.43
CA ALA A 442 -17.49 16.27 15.43
C ALA A 442 -18.67 16.22 14.45
N LEU A 443 -18.34 16.03 13.17
CA LEU A 443 -19.28 15.90 12.06
C LEU A 443 -19.08 14.54 11.38
N THR A 444 -20.14 14.02 10.79
CA THR A 444 -20.11 12.82 9.94
C THR A 444 -21.18 12.97 8.86
N ILE A 445 -20.94 12.42 7.68
CA ILE A 445 -21.93 12.40 6.58
C ILE A 445 -22.99 11.29 6.77
N PHE A 446 -22.84 10.43 7.79
CA PHE A 446 -23.75 9.34 8.08
C PHE A 446 -24.58 9.60 9.34
N ALA A 447 -25.73 8.94 9.44
CA ALA A 447 -26.55 9.00 10.64
C ALA A 447 -25.77 8.47 11.85
N ALA A 448 -25.63 9.29 12.89
CA ALA A 448 -25.12 8.84 14.18
C ALA A 448 -26.23 8.08 14.91
N PRO A 449 -25.98 6.89 15.49
CA PRO A 449 -27.00 6.17 16.22
C PRO A 449 -27.57 7.05 17.35
N SER A 450 -28.90 7.16 17.39
CA SER A 450 -29.63 7.62 18.56
C SER A 450 -29.37 6.65 19.73
N ARG A 451 -29.41 7.14 20.97
CA ARG A 451 -29.17 6.34 22.17
C ARG A 451 -29.86 4.96 22.08
N PRO A 452 -29.20 3.84 22.44
CA PRO A 452 -29.97 2.68 22.86
C PRO A 452 -30.77 3.11 24.09
N VAL A 453 -32.10 2.98 24.00
CA VAL A 453 -33.03 3.20 25.11
C VAL A 453 -32.76 2.22 26.22
#